data_AF-A0A9P0JJ58-F1
#
_entry.id   AF-A0A9P0JJ58-F1
#
_cell.length_a   1.000
_cell.length_b   1.000
_cell.length_c   1.000
_cell.angle_alpha   90.00
_cell.angle_beta   90.00
_cell.angle_gamma   90.00
#
_symmetry.space_group_name_H-M   'P 1'
#
loop_
_entity.id
_entity.type
_entity.pdbx_description
1 polymer ?
#
loop_
_entity_poly.entity_id
_entity_poly.type
_entity_poly.pdbx_seq_one_letter_code
_entity_poly.pdbx_strand_id
1 'polypeptide(L)'
;MIKRNMARRQAPEGEDIKSIKKILREIGTKKIPVHEFINLISPYTADNGALLRLVLAEDVDAFQKLARKVYETMTEDVSDVLVNEQLHMMEFYQEKRDIYLNKMMAAINEIYDMAPEFDFDRYIREKDQYLHRILPFPVIGEVRDEEGNEMMKRQQAYHRLQWLRSEGERLNEENKRLMNRLDQLKELQRVEQQKMTDMAERAEAKRMQLTQEERIKKDELEQLNQSVSKSFVETETEIKKEYNMMGIQPPEEEPKKKKKLKVKRPAWISEAAVEIEDVGVKEAIASERNAMPPPVRLPVALQSCRTCPADQGGRGLPFRQPQGGFGADRRPPRQMETNIEKAQATIQIRRPQPEPSRGRRVQGPKETWGGFN
;
A
#
# COMPACT_ATOMS: atom_id res chain seq x y z
N MET A 1 37.61 9.96 46.12
CA MET A 1 38.08 8.89 47.03
C MET A 1 36.86 8.22 47.68
N ILE A 2 36.44 7.06 47.17
CA ILE A 2 35.34 6.27 47.72
C ILE A 2 35.95 5.09 48.48
N LYS A 3 35.72 5.04 49.79
CA LYS A 3 36.30 4.03 50.67
C LYS A 3 35.73 2.65 50.36
N ARG A 4 36.66 1.76 50.01
CA ARG A 4 36.54 0.32 49.91
C ARG A 4 36.33 -0.22 51.34
N ASN A 5 35.08 -0.49 51.72
CA ASN A 5 34.79 -1.20 52.96
C ASN A 5 34.21 -2.58 52.66
N MET A 6 34.94 -3.54 53.23
CA MET A 6 34.76 -4.97 53.19
C MET A 6 33.47 -5.41 53.88
N ALA A 7 32.94 -6.54 53.40
CA ALA A 7 32.53 -7.72 54.18
C ALA A 7 31.30 -8.37 53.52
N ARG A 8 31.56 -9.29 52.57
CA ARG A 8 30.58 -10.30 52.18
C ARG A 8 30.41 -11.26 53.36
N ARG A 9 29.50 -10.92 54.27
CA ARG A 9 28.88 -11.91 55.14
C ARG A 9 27.98 -12.76 54.26
N GLN A 10 28.07 -14.07 54.43
CA GLN A 10 27.10 -15.01 53.88
C GLN A 10 25.69 -14.54 54.30
N ALA A 11 24.84 -14.25 53.32
CA ALA A 11 23.41 -14.11 53.53
C ALA A 11 22.73 -15.13 52.61
N PRO A 12 22.31 -16.30 53.12
CA PRO A 12 21.38 -17.16 52.42
C PRO A 12 19.93 -16.77 52.76
N GLU A 13 19.09 -16.83 51.73
CA GLU A 13 17.61 -16.84 51.72
C GLU A 13 16.90 -15.63 52.35
N GLY A 14 16.97 -14.49 51.67
CA GLY A 14 16.02 -13.40 51.88
C GLY A 14 16.35 -12.16 51.05
N GLU A 15 15.40 -11.74 50.21
CA GLU A 15 15.47 -10.47 49.50
C GLU A 15 15.56 -9.30 50.50
N ASP A 16 16.52 -8.39 50.35
CA ASP A 16 16.61 -7.19 51.17
C ASP A 16 15.66 -6.11 50.64
N ILE A 17 14.37 -6.33 50.90
CA ILE A 17 13.26 -5.47 50.48
C ILE A 17 13.45 -4.02 50.99
N LYS A 18 14.11 -3.82 52.14
CA LYS A 18 14.31 -2.48 52.72
C LYS A 18 15.31 -1.68 51.89
N SER A 19 16.41 -2.30 51.47
CA SER A 19 17.41 -1.68 50.60
C SER A 19 16.85 -1.40 49.21
N ILE A 20 16.09 -2.35 48.62
CA ILE A 20 15.40 -2.14 47.34
C ILE A 20 14.44 -0.95 47.41
N LYS A 21 13.61 -0.85 48.47
CA LYS A 21 12.70 0.29 48.69
C LYS A 21 13.41 1.63 48.88
N LYS A 22 14.63 1.62 49.42
CA LYS A 22 15.45 2.83 49.56
C LYS A 22 15.96 3.29 48.19
N ILE A 23 16.51 2.35 47.41
CA ILE A 23 16.96 2.61 46.03
C ILE A 23 15.80 3.11 45.18
N LEU A 24 14.64 2.47 45.21
CA LEU A 24 13.45 2.92 44.46
C LEU A 24 13.01 4.35 44.83
N ARG A 25 13.10 4.73 46.10
CA ARG A 25 12.82 6.11 46.54
C ARG A 25 13.85 7.12 46.05
N GLU A 26 15.13 6.75 46.02
CA GLU A 26 16.21 7.61 45.51
C GLU A 26 16.17 7.75 43.98
N ILE A 27 15.72 6.72 43.28
CA ILE A 27 15.62 6.68 41.81
C ILE A 27 14.34 7.33 41.30
N GLY A 28 13.23 7.33 42.07
CA GLY A 28 11.93 7.84 41.61
C GLY A 28 11.92 9.28 41.06
N THR A 29 12.94 10.07 41.34
CA THR A 29 13.11 11.44 40.82
C THR A 29 14.18 11.59 39.73
N LYS A 30 14.95 10.54 39.43
CA LYS A 30 16.10 10.58 38.50
C LYS A 30 15.85 9.66 37.31
N LYS A 31 16.09 10.18 36.10
CA LYS A 31 16.16 9.34 34.89
C LYS A 31 17.48 8.57 34.90
N ILE A 32 17.42 7.27 35.11
CA ILE A 32 18.58 6.37 35.14
C ILE A 32 18.36 5.32 34.05
N PRO A 33 19.38 4.97 33.24
CA PRO A 33 19.25 3.91 32.25
C PRO A 33 19.02 2.55 32.90
N VAL A 34 18.24 1.69 32.23
CA VAL A 34 17.74 0.43 32.80
C VAL A 34 18.86 -0.52 33.23
N HIS A 35 19.99 -0.54 32.52
CA HIS A 35 21.13 -1.37 32.88
C HIS A 35 21.81 -0.92 34.20
N GLU A 36 21.89 0.40 34.46
CA GLU A 36 22.40 0.93 35.73
C GLU A 36 21.43 0.62 36.88
N PHE A 37 20.13 0.73 36.63
CA PHE A 37 19.09 0.36 37.59
C PHE A 37 19.20 -1.11 38.02
N ILE A 38 19.34 -2.03 37.05
CA ILE A 38 19.51 -3.46 37.33
C ILE A 38 20.81 -3.70 38.11
N ASN A 39 21.90 -3.01 37.76
CA ASN A 39 23.16 -3.16 38.49
C ASN A 39 23.06 -2.68 39.95
N LEU A 40 22.28 -1.62 40.22
CA LEU A 40 22.04 -1.12 41.58
C LEU A 40 21.18 -2.07 42.43
N ILE A 41 20.18 -2.73 41.82
CA ILE A 41 19.27 -3.65 42.51
C ILE A 41 19.83 -5.06 42.63
N SER A 42 20.66 -5.48 41.67
CA SER A 42 21.19 -6.85 41.57
C SER A 42 21.80 -7.41 42.86
N PRO A 43 22.56 -6.67 43.69
CA PRO A 43 23.16 -7.24 44.90
C PRO A 43 22.14 -7.53 46.02
N TYR A 44 20.90 -7.01 45.90
CA TYR A 44 19.86 -7.06 46.92
C TYR A 44 18.74 -8.06 46.58
N THR A 45 18.74 -8.67 45.39
CA THR A 45 17.79 -9.72 44.99
C THR A 45 18.37 -11.11 45.21
N ALA A 46 17.50 -12.10 45.41
CA ALA A 46 17.92 -13.48 45.74
C ALA A 46 18.70 -14.16 44.59
N ASP A 47 18.45 -13.75 43.36
CA ASP A 47 19.02 -14.29 42.13
C ASP A 47 20.20 -13.44 41.58
N ASN A 48 20.70 -12.49 42.38
CA ASN A 48 21.65 -11.47 41.96
C ASN A 48 21.23 -10.69 40.69
N GLY A 49 19.92 -10.55 40.44
CA GLY A 49 19.34 -9.82 39.30
C GLY A 49 19.37 -10.60 37.98
N ALA A 50 19.53 -11.93 38.03
CA ALA A 50 19.52 -12.78 36.83
C ALA A 50 18.20 -12.68 36.06
N LEU A 51 17.06 -12.73 36.74
CA LEU A 51 15.73 -12.62 36.15
C LEU A 51 15.52 -11.23 35.53
N LEU A 52 15.94 -10.16 36.22
CA LEU A 52 15.86 -8.80 35.68
C LEU A 52 16.70 -8.62 34.41
N ARG A 53 17.88 -9.23 34.36
CA ARG A 53 18.73 -9.22 33.15
C ARG A 53 18.12 -10.03 32.01
N LEU A 54 17.44 -11.14 32.32
CA LEU A 54 16.74 -11.94 31.33
C LEU A 54 15.56 -11.17 30.73
N VAL A 55 14.70 -10.58 31.56
CA VAL A 55 13.58 -9.75 31.09
C VAL A 55 14.10 -8.56 30.27
N LEU A 56 15.18 -7.89 30.70
CA LEU A 56 15.78 -6.81 29.90
C LEU A 56 16.28 -7.31 28.53
N ALA A 57 16.90 -8.48 28.47
CA ALA A 57 17.37 -9.05 27.21
C ALA A 57 16.18 -9.36 26.27
N GLU A 58 15.10 -9.95 26.81
CA GLU A 58 13.87 -10.21 26.06
C GLU A 58 13.22 -8.92 25.54
N ASP A 59 13.14 -7.87 26.36
CA ASP A 59 12.59 -6.56 25.98
C ASP A 59 13.44 -5.87 24.91
N VAL A 60 14.78 -5.94 25.02
CA VAL A 60 15.69 -5.39 24.02
C VAL A 60 15.55 -6.14 22.69
N ASP A 61 15.44 -7.46 22.72
CA ASP A 61 15.23 -8.27 21.52
C ASP A 61 13.85 -8.00 20.89
N ALA A 62 12.80 -7.87 21.70
CA ALA A 62 11.46 -7.51 21.24
C ALA A 62 11.45 -6.12 20.59
N PHE A 63 12.13 -5.14 21.21
CA PHE A 63 12.28 -3.81 20.65
C PHE A 63 13.07 -3.82 19.33
N GLN A 64 14.16 -4.58 19.25
CA GLN A 64 14.93 -4.73 18.01
C GLN A 64 14.11 -5.35 16.88
N LYS A 65 13.31 -6.40 17.18
CA LYS A 65 12.39 -7.00 16.21
C LYS A 65 11.34 -6.01 15.74
N LEU A 66 10.75 -5.25 16.67
CA LEU A 66 9.79 -4.19 16.33
C LEU A 66 10.44 -3.13 15.44
N ALA A 67 11.63 -2.63 15.80
CA ALA A 67 12.34 -1.64 15.02
C ALA A 67 12.64 -2.14 13.61
N ARG A 68 13.16 -3.37 13.46
CA ARG A 68 13.39 -3.99 12.15
C ARG A 68 12.11 -4.05 11.33
N LYS A 69 11.01 -4.53 11.92
CA LYS A 69 9.72 -4.62 11.24
C LYS A 69 9.21 -3.25 10.79
N VAL A 70 9.31 -2.22 11.65
CA VAL A 70 8.91 -0.85 11.29
C VAL A 70 9.76 -0.31 10.14
N TYR A 71 11.08 -0.55 10.16
CA TYR A 71 11.96 -0.13 9.07
C TYR A 71 11.73 -0.92 7.78
N GLU A 72 11.47 -2.22 7.86
CA GLU A 72 11.12 -3.07 6.72
C GLU A 72 9.83 -2.56 6.07
N THR A 73 8.76 -2.40 6.85
CA THR A 73 7.48 -1.87 6.34
C THR A 73 7.64 -0.47 5.76
N MET A 74 8.38 0.43 6.42
CA MET A 74 8.63 1.78 5.86
C MET A 74 9.43 1.72 4.54
N THR A 75 10.37 0.77 4.43
CA THR A 75 11.17 0.59 3.21
C THR A 75 10.33 0.01 2.08
N GLU A 76 9.45 -0.95 2.38
CA GLU A 76 8.47 -1.50 1.44
C GLU A 76 7.52 -0.41 0.95
N ASP A 77 6.93 0.38 1.86
CA ASP A 77 6.02 1.48 1.51
C ASP A 77 6.71 2.50 0.59
N VAL A 78 7.93 2.91 0.92
CA VAL A 78 8.70 3.86 0.10
C VAL A 78 9.05 3.25 -1.26
N SER A 79 9.44 1.97 -1.29
CA SER A 79 9.73 1.23 -2.52
C SER A 79 8.50 1.19 -3.43
N ASP A 80 7.32 0.90 -2.89
CA ASP A 80 6.08 0.81 -3.64
C ASP A 80 5.68 2.17 -4.25
N VAL A 81 5.82 3.25 -3.48
CA VAL A 81 5.59 4.61 -4.02
C VAL A 81 6.54 4.91 -5.18
N LEU A 82 7.83 4.59 -5.03
CA LEU A 82 8.83 4.84 -6.08
C LEU A 82 8.60 4.00 -7.34
N VAL A 83 8.25 2.72 -7.17
CA VAL A 83 7.92 1.84 -8.30
C VAL A 83 6.68 2.36 -9.04
N ASN A 84 5.65 2.79 -8.33
CA ASN A 84 4.45 3.33 -8.94
C ASN A 84 4.71 4.64 -9.68
N GLU A 85 5.53 5.54 -9.11
CA GLU A 85 5.95 6.76 -9.78
C GLU A 85 6.75 6.48 -11.07
N GLN A 86 7.65 5.50 -11.03
CA GLN A 86 8.41 5.09 -12.20
C GLN A 86 7.51 4.50 -13.30
N LEU A 87 6.50 3.71 -12.91
CA LEU A 87 5.49 3.18 -13.82
C LEU A 87 4.71 4.30 -14.52
N HIS A 88 4.19 5.27 -13.75
CA HIS A 88 3.48 6.42 -14.31
C HIS A 88 4.37 7.27 -15.24
N MET A 89 5.64 7.45 -14.88
CA MET A 89 6.57 8.18 -15.75
C MET A 89 6.80 7.43 -17.07
N MET A 90 6.95 6.11 -17.03
CA MET A 90 7.11 5.29 -18.23
C MET A 90 5.86 5.36 -19.12
N GLU A 91 4.67 5.21 -18.54
CA GLU A 91 3.38 5.33 -19.24
C GLU A 91 3.26 6.70 -19.93
N PHE A 92 3.59 7.77 -19.21
CA PHE A 92 3.56 9.13 -19.75
C PHE A 92 4.47 9.29 -20.98
N TYR A 93 5.72 8.82 -20.92
CA TYR A 93 6.62 8.92 -22.07
C TYR A 93 6.20 8.02 -23.22
N GLN A 94 5.63 6.86 -22.94
CA GLN A 94 5.06 5.98 -23.95
C GLN A 94 3.88 6.65 -24.68
N GLU A 95 2.94 7.23 -23.94
CA GLU A 95 1.82 7.97 -24.51
C GLU A 95 2.31 9.15 -25.39
N LYS A 96 3.29 9.92 -24.91
CA LYS A 96 3.88 11.01 -25.70
C LYS A 96 4.51 10.49 -26.98
N ARG A 97 5.29 9.40 -26.91
CA ARG A 97 5.90 8.76 -28.08
C ARG A 97 4.83 8.35 -29.10
N ASP A 98 3.75 7.72 -28.63
CA ASP A 98 2.65 7.26 -29.50
C ASP A 98 1.95 8.45 -30.16
N ILE A 99 1.72 9.55 -29.44
CA ILE A 99 1.19 10.79 -30.01
C ILE A 99 2.10 11.34 -31.10
N TYR A 100 3.43 11.37 -30.89
CA TYR A 100 4.37 11.85 -31.90
C TYR A 100 4.41 10.94 -33.12
N LEU A 101 4.40 9.62 -32.92
CA LEU A 101 4.36 8.64 -33.99
C LEU A 101 3.07 8.81 -34.81
N ASN A 102 1.92 8.95 -34.16
CA ASN A 102 0.65 9.20 -34.83
C ASN A 102 0.66 10.50 -35.64
N LYS A 103 1.22 11.59 -35.09
CA LYS A 103 1.40 12.85 -35.83
C LYS A 103 2.33 12.70 -37.02
N MET A 104 3.43 11.97 -36.88
CA MET A 104 4.35 11.70 -37.98
C MET A 104 3.68 10.87 -39.08
N MET A 105 2.97 9.81 -38.71
CA MET A 105 2.23 8.98 -39.68
C MET A 105 1.12 9.78 -40.38
N ALA A 106 0.41 10.65 -39.65
CA ALA A 106 -0.57 11.55 -40.25
C ALA A 106 0.09 12.50 -41.27
N ALA A 107 1.21 13.12 -40.93
CA ALA A 107 1.96 13.98 -41.85
C ALA A 107 2.51 13.21 -43.06
N ILE A 108 2.98 11.97 -42.88
CA ILE A 108 3.43 11.11 -43.97
C ILE A 108 2.26 10.79 -44.91
N ASN A 109 1.09 10.44 -44.36
CA ASN A 109 -0.09 10.20 -45.17
C ASN A 109 -0.52 11.45 -45.93
N GLU A 110 -0.49 12.62 -45.29
CA GLU A 110 -0.78 13.91 -45.93
C GLU A 110 0.18 14.20 -47.08
N ILE A 111 1.47 13.90 -46.93
CA ILE A 111 2.46 13.99 -48.02
C ILE A 111 2.08 13.05 -49.16
N TYR A 112 1.71 11.81 -48.89
CA TYR A 112 1.31 10.86 -49.91
C TYR A 112 -0.01 11.23 -50.60
N ASP A 113 -0.94 11.89 -49.90
CA ASP A 113 -2.17 12.41 -50.48
C ASP A 113 -1.88 13.55 -51.47
N MET A 114 -0.91 14.42 -51.16
CA MET A 114 -0.48 15.52 -52.04
C MET A 114 0.46 15.05 -53.17
N ALA A 115 1.33 14.09 -52.89
CA ALA A 115 2.37 13.58 -53.77
C ALA A 115 2.53 12.06 -53.60
N PRO A 116 1.72 11.24 -54.31
CA PRO A 116 1.73 9.79 -54.16
C PRO A 116 3.07 9.12 -54.49
N GLU A 117 3.87 9.74 -55.36
CA GLU A 117 5.19 9.25 -55.79
C GLU A 117 6.34 9.78 -54.91
N PHE A 118 6.03 10.31 -53.72
CA PHE A 118 7.05 10.85 -52.81
C PHE A 118 7.95 9.74 -52.24
N ASP A 119 9.26 9.92 -52.40
CA ASP A 119 10.33 9.01 -52.02
C ASP A 119 11.18 9.68 -50.93
N PHE A 120 10.98 9.23 -49.70
CA PHE A 120 11.67 9.75 -48.52
C PHE A 120 13.19 9.52 -48.58
N ASP A 121 13.63 8.38 -49.11
CA ASP A 121 15.05 8.05 -49.19
C ASP A 121 15.78 8.98 -50.16
N ARG A 122 15.12 9.31 -51.27
CA ARG A 122 15.64 10.28 -52.24
C ARG A 122 15.58 11.71 -51.71
N TYR A 123 14.51 12.08 -51.03
CA TYR A 123 14.39 13.39 -50.36
C TYR A 123 15.51 13.63 -49.34
N ILE A 124 15.87 12.62 -48.53
CA ILE A 124 16.95 12.75 -47.54
C ILE A 124 18.31 13.00 -48.20
N ARG A 125 18.55 12.42 -49.39
CA ARG A 125 19.82 12.56 -50.12
C ARG A 125 19.91 13.85 -50.95
N GLU A 126 18.82 14.23 -51.61
CA GLU A 126 18.78 15.27 -52.63
C GLU A 126 17.64 16.28 -52.39
N LYS A 127 17.51 16.77 -51.15
CA LYS A 127 16.37 17.60 -50.69
C LYS A 127 15.94 18.69 -51.67
N ASP A 128 16.85 19.60 -52.04
CA ASP A 128 16.48 20.81 -52.78
C ASP A 128 16.12 20.51 -54.25
N GLN A 129 16.85 19.58 -54.88
CA GLN A 129 16.60 19.17 -56.27
C GLN A 129 15.32 18.32 -56.38
N TYR A 130 15.10 17.43 -55.41
CA TYR A 130 13.92 16.57 -55.38
C TYR A 130 12.64 17.38 -55.14
N LEU A 131 12.67 18.33 -54.21
CA LEU A 131 11.54 19.24 -53.98
C LEU A 131 11.23 20.11 -55.20
N HIS A 132 12.23 20.69 -55.86
CA HIS A 132 11.99 21.50 -57.07
C HIS A 132 11.37 20.69 -58.22
N ARG A 133 11.68 19.40 -58.30
CA ARG A 133 11.13 18.51 -59.32
C ARG A 133 9.66 18.18 -59.06
N ILE A 134 9.28 17.96 -57.80
CA ILE A 134 7.92 17.52 -57.42
C ILE A 134 6.99 18.71 -57.21
N LEU A 135 7.53 19.81 -56.66
CA LEU A 135 6.81 21.04 -56.37
C LEU A 135 7.55 22.20 -57.08
N PRO A 136 7.37 22.35 -58.41
CA PRO A 136 7.95 23.49 -59.11
C PRO A 136 7.31 24.77 -58.58
N PHE A 137 8.11 25.64 -57.97
CA PHE A 137 7.64 26.96 -57.57
C PHE A 137 7.15 27.70 -58.82
N PRO A 138 5.92 28.22 -58.84
CA PRO A 138 5.48 29.05 -59.94
C PRO A 138 6.43 30.26 -60.02
N VAL A 139 7.04 30.44 -61.19
CA VAL A 139 7.93 31.57 -61.45
C VAL A 139 7.11 32.84 -61.21
N ILE A 140 7.45 33.58 -60.16
CA ILE A 140 6.83 34.86 -59.79
C ILE A 140 7.27 35.88 -60.85
N GLY A 141 6.63 35.85 -62.03
CA GLY A 141 7.17 36.52 -63.21
C GLY A 141 6.14 36.92 -64.27
N GLU A 142 4.85 36.82 -64.01
CA GLU A 142 3.85 37.46 -64.86
C GLU A 142 3.20 38.60 -64.09
N VAL A 143 3.35 39.80 -64.65
CA VAL A 143 2.67 41.04 -64.24
C VAL A 143 1.17 40.75 -64.27
N ARG A 144 0.61 40.36 -63.11
CA ARG A 144 -0.83 40.26 -62.94
C ARG A 144 -1.40 41.66 -62.90
N ASP A 145 -2.31 41.94 -63.81
CA ASP A 145 -3.16 43.13 -63.79
C ASP A 145 -3.75 43.34 -62.37
N GLU A 146 -3.95 44.59 -61.95
CA GLU A 146 -4.49 44.92 -60.62
C GLU A 146 -5.80 44.17 -60.30
N GLU A 147 -6.61 43.89 -61.32
CA GLU A 147 -7.85 43.13 -61.25
C GLU A 147 -7.64 41.65 -60.89
N GLY A 148 -6.56 41.03 -61.40
CA GLY A 148 -6.15 39.68 -61.03
C GLY A 148 -5.68 39.59 -59.56
N ASN A 149 -5.03 40.63 -59.06
CA ASN A 149 -4.65 40.71 -57.65
C ASN A 149 -5.85 40.90 -56.72
N GLU A 150 -6.84 41.70 -57.13
CA GLU A 150 -8.11 41.83 -56.38
C GLU A 150 -8.89 40.51 -56.33
N MET A 151 -9.01 39.82 -57.46
CA MET A 151 -9.67 38.51 -57.52
C MET A 151 -8.96 37.48 -56.63
N MET A 152 -7.63 37.46 -56.63
CA MET A 152 -6.84 36.59 -55.75
C MET A 152 -7.07 36.92 -54.26
N LYS A 153 -7.13 38.21 -53.89
CA LYS A 153 -7.46 38.63 -52.51
C LYS A 153 -8.86 38.18 -52.10
N ARG A 154 -9.85 38.30 -53.00
CA ARG A 154 -11.23 37.80 -52.74
C ARG A 154 -11.25 36.29 -52.54
N GLN A 155 -10.50 35.55 -53.36
CA GLN A 155 -10.37 34.10 -53.23
C GLN A 155 -9.70 33.71 -51.89
N GLN A 156 -8.61 34.39 -51.51
CA GLN A 156 -7.96 34.17 -50.22
C GLN A 156 -8.88 34.48 -49.03
N ALA A 157 -9.64 35.58 -49.10
CA ALA A 157 -10.63 35.93 -48.09
C ALA A 157 -11.74 34.88 -47.97
N TYR A 158 -12.23 34.37 -49.11
CA TYR A 158 -13.21 33.30 -49.16
C TYR A 158 -12.68 32.00 -48.52
N HIS A 159 -11.47 31.56 -48.89
CA HIS A 159 -10.86 30.37 -48.28
C HIS A 159 -10.64 30.55 -46.78
N ARG A 160 -10.22 31.73 -46.33
CA ARG A 160 -10.08 32.03 -44.90
C ARG A 160 -11.43 31.97 -44.19
N LEU A 161 -12.50 32.50 -44.77
CA LEU A 161 -13.84 32.41 -44.21
C LEU A 161 -14.32 30.96 -44.13
N GLN A 162 -14.08 30.17 -45.18
CA GLN A 162 -14.45 28.76 -45.21
C GLN A 162 -13.68 27.95 -44.15
N TRP A 163 -12.38 28.23 -44.00
CA TRP A 163 -11.56 27.62 -42.94
C TRP A 163 -12.06 27.98 -41.55
N LEU A 164 -12.43 29.25 -41.31
CA LEU A 164 -13.00 29.67 -40.02
C LEU A 164 -14.34 28.97 -39.72
N ARG A 165 -15.16 28.71 -40.74
CA ARG A 165 -16.41 27.95 -40.58
C ARG A 165 -16.13 26.49 -40.23
N SER A 166 -15.25 25.82 -40.96
CA SER A 166 -14.88 24.43 -40.67
C SER A 166 -14.22 24.29 -39.30
N GLU A 167 -13.40 25.26 -38.90
CA GLU A 167 -12.78 25.25 -37.58
C GLU A 167 -13.81 25.49 -36.46
N GLY A 168 -14.79 26.36 -36.69
CA GLY A 168 -15.92 26.54 -35.78
C GLY A 168 -16.77 25.27 -35.62
N GLU A 169 -17.02 24.55 -36.70
CA GLU A 169 -17.71 23.25 -36.68
C GLU A 169 -16.90 22.19 -35.91
N ARG A 170 -15.59 22.08 -36.19
CA ARG A 170 -14.67 21.19 -35.49
C ARG A 170 -14.67 21.43 -33.98
N LEU A 171 -14.57 22.68 -33.56
CA LEU A 171 -14.61 23.06 -32.13
C LEU A 171 -15.96 22.75 -31.50
N ASN A 172 -17.07 22.93 -32.23
CA ASN A 172 -18.40 22.58 -31.74
C ASN A 172 -18.57 21.06 -31.57
N GLU A 173 -18.06 20.25 -32.49
CA GLU A 173 -18.02 18.79 -32.35
C GLU A 173 -17.16 18.34 -31.18
N GLU A 174 -15.99 18.96 -30.99
CA GLU A 174 -15.12 18.68 -29.85
C GLU A 174 -15.81 19.01 -28.52
N ASN A 175 -16.47 20.16 -28.42
CA ASN A 175 -17.29 20.51 -27.26
C ASN A 175 -18.43 19.51 -27.02
N LYS A 176 -19.12 19.04 -28.06
CA LYS A 176 -20.15 17.99 -27.93
C LYS A 176 -19.56 16.69 -27.39
N ARG A 177 -18.38 16.27 -27.88
CA ARG A 177 -17.68 15.08 -27.37
C ARG A 177 -17.29 15.23 -25.90
N LEU A 178 -16.80 16.40 -25.51
CA LEU A 178 -16.45 16.70 -24.12
C LEU A 178 -17.67 16.70 -23.20
N MET A 179 -18.80 17.27 -23.64
CA MET A 179 -20.06 17.21 -22.90
C MET A 179 -20.55 15.77 -22.72
N ASN A 180 -20.55 14.97 -23.78
CA ASN A 180 -20.92 13.55 -23.68
C ASN A 180 -20.01 12.79 -22.73
N ARG A 181 -18.70 13.07 -22.74
CA ARG A 181 -17.74 12.45 -21.81
C ARG A 181 -17.97 12.90 -20.37
N LEU A 182 -18.32 14.16 -20.15
CA LEU A 182 -18.68 14.68 -18.83
C LEU A 182 -19.93 13.96 -18.28
N ASP A 183 -20.94 13.73 -19.13
CA ASP A 183 -22.15 13.02 -18.73
C ASP A 183 -21.89 11.54 -18.42
N GLN A 184 -21.01 10.88 -19.18
CA GLN A 184 -20.55 9.52 -18.87
C GLN A 184 -19.84 9.45 -17.51
N LEU A 185 -18.95 10.41 -17.23
CA LEU A 185 -18.24 10.46 -15.95
C LEU A 185 -19.20 10.71 -14.76
N LYS A 186 -20.22 11.55 -14.94
CA LYS A 186 -21.26 11.76 -13.92
C LYS A 186 -22.04 10.48 -13.65
N GLU A 187 -22.39 9.72 -14.68
CA GLU A 187 -23.11 8.45 -14.49
C GLU A 187 -22.24 7.40 -13.81
N LEU A 188 -20.96 7.28 -14.19
CA LEU A 188 -20.02 6.40 -13.48
C LEU A 188 -19.89 6.79 -12.00
N GLN A 189 -19.76 8.07 -11.70
CA GLN A 189 -19.71 8.57 -10.33
C GLN A 189 -20.98 8.22 -9.55
N ARG A 190 -22.15 8.33 -10.18
CA ARG A 190 -23.44 7.98 -9.57
C ARG A 190 -23.53 6.49 -9.26
N VAL A 191 -23.10 5.63 -10.18
CA VAL A 191 -23.05 4.17 -10.01
C VAL A 191 -22.08 3.78 -8.90
N GLU A 192 -20.89 4.38 -8.84
CA GLU A 192 -19.93 4.13 -7.77
C GLU A 192 -20.46 4.55 -6.40
N GLN A 193 -21.09 5.73 -6.31
CA GLN A 193 -21.74 6.18 -5.08
C GLN A 193 -22.81 5.18 -4.62
N GLN A 194 -23.65 4.70 -5.53
CA GLN A 194 -24.67 3.71 -5.23
C GLN A 194 -24.06 2.36 -4.77
N LYS A 195 -22.98 1.92 -5.42
CA LYS A 195 -22.25 0.71 -5.00
C LYS A 195 -21.66 0.84 -3.59
N MET A 196 -21.17 2.03 -3.25
CA MET A 196 -20.65 2.34 -1.92
C MET A 196 -21.76 2.36 -0.87
N THR A 197 -22.94 2.92 -1.18
CA THR A 197 -24.09 2.89 -0.25
C THR A 197 -24.58 1.47 -0.02
N ASP A 198 -24.74 0.67 -1.09
CA ASP A 198 -25.17 -0.73 -0.98
C ASP A 198 -24.18 -1.58 -0.17
N MET A 199 -22.87 -1.31 -0.33
CA MET A 199 -21.83 -1.99 0.44
C MET A 199 -21.89 -1.60 1.93
N ALA A 200 -22.13 -0.32 2.23
CA ALA A 200 -22.28 0.17 3.59
C ALA A 200 -23.52 -0.45 4.26
N GLU A 201 -24.66 -0.53 3.56
CA GLU A 201 -25.87 -1.17 4.06
C GLU A 201 -25.66 -2.67 4.35
N ARG A 202 -24.97 -3.40 3.47
CA ARG A 202 -24.61 -4.81 3.71
C ARG A 202 -23.68 -4.98 4.91
N ALA A 203 -22.71 -4.09 5.07
CA ALA A 203 -21.81 -4.11 6.21
C ALA A 203 -22.56 -3.82 7.53
N GLU A 204 -23.50 -2.88 7.51
CA GLU A 204 -24.37 -2.58 8.67
C GLU A 204 -25.29 -3.74 9.01
N ALA A 205 -25.93 -4.37 8.02
CA ALA A 205 -26.76 -5.56 8.22
C ALA A 205 -25.96 -6.71 8.86
N LYS A 206 -24.74 -6.95 8.36
CA LYS A 206 -23.82 -7.95 8.94
C LYS A 206 -23.41 -7.59 10.37
N ARG A 207 -23.16 -6.30 10.66
CA ARG A 207 -22.86 -5.83 12.03
C ARG A 207 -24.03 -6.10 12.97
N MET A 208 -25.26 -5.84 12.52
CA MET A 208 -26.48 -6.09 13.31
C MET A 208 -26.68 -7.58 13.59
N GLN A 209 -26.46 -8.46 12.60
CA GLN A 209 -26.50 -9.92 12.78
C GLN A 209 -25.47 -10.40 13.82
N LEU A 210 -24.21 -9.98 13.70
CA LEU A 210 -23.17 -10.33 14.66
C LEU A 210 -23.48 -9.83 16.07
N THR A 211 -24.06 -8.63 16.19
CA THR A 211 -24.48 -8.08 17.49
C THR A 211 -25.62 -8.91 18.10
N GLN A 212 -26.55 -9.42 17.28
CA GLN A 212 -27.62 -10.30 17.73
C GLN A 212 -27.10 -11.67 18.17
N GLU A 213 -26.18 -12.27 17.40
CA GLU A 213 -25.50 -13.51 17.78
C GLU A 213 -24.70 -13.35 19.09
N GLU A 214 -24.00 -12.23 19.27
CA GLU A 214 -23.27 -11.93 20.49
C GLU A 214 -24.20 -11.85 21.71
N ARG A 215 -25.39 -11.25 21.55
CA ARG A 215 -26.41 -11.22 22.61
C ARG A 215 -26.92 -12.61 22.96
N ILE A 216 -27.27 -13.41 21.96
CA ILE A 216 -27.74 -14.80 22.17
C ILE A 216 -26.68 -15.60 22.93
N LYS A 217 -25.41 -15.54 22.51
CA LYS A 217 -24.30 -16.23 23.20
C LYS A 217 -24.08 -15.72 24.62
N LYS A 218 -24.25 -14.42 24.87
CA LYS A 218 -24.18 -13.86 26.23
C LYS A 218 -25.30 -14.40 27.12
N ASP A 219 -26.52 -14.46 26.61
CA ASP A 219 -27.67 -15.01 27.33
C ASP A 219 -27.48 -16.51 27.63
N GLU A 220 -26.96 -17.29 26.66
CA GLU A 220 -26.60 -18.70 26.84
C GLU A 220 -25.52 -18.90 27.92
N LEU A 221 -24.47 -18.08 27.90
CA LEU A 221 -23.42 -18.11 28.92
C LEU A 221 -23.95 -17.74 30.29
N GLU A 222 -24.86 -16.76 30.38
CA GLU A 222 -25.48 -16.38 31.64
C GLU A 222 -26.36 -17.52 32.20
N GLN A 223 -27.17 -18.16 31.35
CA GLN A 223 -27.97 -19.33 31.74
C GLN A 223 -27.09 -20.49 32.22
N LEU A 224 -26.01 -20.78 31.50
CA LEU A 224 -25.05 -21.82 31.89
C LEU A 224 -24.39 -21.49 33.23
N ASN A 225 -23.97 -20.24 33.42
CA ASN A 225 -23.35 -19.79 34.66
C ASN A 225 -24.33 -19.88 35.85
N GLN A 226 -25.61 -19.52 35.64
CA GLN A 226 -26.66 -19.70 36.64
C GLN A 226 -26.90 -21.19 36.96
N SER A 227 -26.90 -22.07 35.96
CA SER A 227 -27.03 -23.53 36.12
C SER A 227 -25.86 -24.12 36.92
N VAL A 228 -24.62 -23.78 36.55
CA VAL A 228 -23.41 -24.22 37.25
C VAL A 228 -23.42 -23.73 38.68
N SER A 229 -23.74 -22.45 38.91
CA SER A 229 -23.82 -21.87 40.26
C SER A 229 -24.86 -22.59 41.14
N LYS A 230 -26.03 -22.94 40.58
CA LYS A 230 -27.05 -23.74 41.30
C LYS A 230 -26.53 -25.13 41.65
N SER A 231 -25.94 -25.85 40.69
CA SER A 231 -25.37 -27.18 40.93
C SER A 231 -24.23 -27.16 41.96
N PHE A 232 -23.44 -26.09 41.99
CA PHE A 232 -22.37 -25.91 42.97
C PHE A 232 -22.93 -25.70 44.38
N VAL A 233 -23.97 -24.87 44.52
CA VAL A 233 -24.66 -24.68 45.81
C VAL A 233 -25.31 -25.97 46.27
N GLU A 234 -25.97 -26.71 45.38
CA GLU A 234 -26.60 -28.01 45.69
C GLU A 234 -25.56 -29.02 46.21
N THR A 235 -24.48 -29.23 45.47
CA THR A 235 -23.38 -30.12 45.88
C THR A 235 -22.71 -29.67 47.18
N GLU A 236 -22.48 -28.37 47.40
CA GLU A 236 -21.94 -27.86 48.67
C GLU A 236 -22.90 -28.13 49.84
N THR A 237 -24.21 -28.00 49.62
CA THR A 237 -25.22 -28.32 50.65
C THR A 237 -25.32 -29.81 50.95
N GLU A 238 -25.18 -30.67 49.94
CA GLU A 238 -25.11 -32.13 50.12
C GLU A 238 -23.88 -32.53 50.93
N ILE A 239 -22.70 -32.01 50.57
CA ILE A 239 -21.45 -32.25 51.32
C ILE A 239 -21.60 -31.80 52.78
N LYS A 240 -22.21 -30.63 53.04
CA LYS A 240 -22.48 -30.16 54.41
C LYS A 240 -23.44 -31.07 55.17
N LYS A 241 -24.47 -31.62 54.51
CA LYS A 241 -25.40 -32.59 55.12
C LYS A 241 -24.70 -33.89 55.47
N GLU A 242 -23.90 -34.44 54.55
CA GLU A 242 -23.09 -35.65 54.80
C GLU A 242 -22.13 -35.45 55.97
N TYR A 243 -21.42 -34.32 56.00
CA TYR A 243 -20.50 -34.00 57.09
C TYR A 243 -21.20 -33.87 58.44
N ASN A 244 -22.38 -33.24 58.49
CA ASN A 244 -23.20 -33.18 59.69
C ASN A 244 -23.73 -34.55 60.13
N MET A 245 -24.05 -35.46 59.20
CA MET A 245 -24.46 -36.82 59.55
C MET A 245 -23.30 -37.69 60.06
N MET A 246 -22.08 -37.48 59.56
CA MET A 246 -20.87 -38.16 60.04
C MET A 246 -20.35 -37.58 61.38
N GLY A 247 -20.87 -36.44 61.83
CA GLY A 247 -20.47 -35.75 63.08
C GLY A 247 -20.98 -36.36 64.39
N ILE A 248 -21.57 -37.56 64.40
CA ILE A 248 -21.99 -38.27 65.62
C ILE A 248 -21.12 -39.53 65.80
N GLN A 249 -19.81 -39.36 65.94
CA GLN A 249 -18.94 -40.34 66.61
C GLN A 249 -17.90 -39.61 67.46
N PRO A 250 -17.68 -40.05 68.72
CA PRO A 250 -16.73 -39.43 69.63
C PRO A 250 -15.28 -39.67 69.16
N PRO A 251 -14.33 -38.78 69.51
CA PRO A 251 -12.98 -38.84 68.98
C PRO A 251 -12.17 -39.94 69.68
N GLU A 252 -11.73 -40.94 68.92
CA GLU A 252 -10.72 -41.91 69.35
C GLU A 252 -9.31 -41.45 68.92
N GLU A 253 -8.34 -41.78 69.77
CA GLU A 253 -7.01 -41.19 69.91
C GLU A 253 -6.11 -41.15 68.67
N GLU A 254 -5.21 -40.15 68.69
CA GLU A 254 -4.12 -39.92 67.74
C GLU A 254 -3.27 -41.16 67.40
N PRO A 255 -2.84 -41.29 66.14
CA PRO A 255 -1.50 -41.79 65.88
C PRO A 255 -0.67 -40.89 64.96
N LYS A 256 0.41 -40.37 65.55
CA LYS A 256 1.78 -40.30 65.03
C LYS A 256 2.00 -40.05 63.52
N LYS A 257 2.49 -38.83 63.25
CA LYS A 257 3.50 -38.41 62.25
C LYS A 257 3.90 -39.50 61.22
N LYS A 258 3.31 -39.45 60.03
CA LYS A 258 3.86 -40.09 58.82
C LYS A 258 4.25 -39.05 57.77
N LYS A 259 5.37 -39.36 57.12
CA LYS A 259 6.17 -38.53 56.20
C LYS A 259 5.35 -37.95 55.04
N LYS A 260 5.64 -36.70 54.66
CA LYS A 260 5.12 -35.99 53.49
C LYS A 260 5.41 -36.81 52.21
N LEU A 261 4.43 -37.55 51.72
CA LEU A 261 4.42 -38.11 50.37
C LEU A 261 4.10 -36.98 49.39
N LYS A 262 5.04 -36.72 48.46
CA LYS A 262 4.84 -35.82 47.33
C LYS A 262 3.71 -36.40 46.47
N VAL A 263 2.53 -35.78 46.52
CA VAL A 263 1.42 -36.05 45.61
C VAL A 263 1.91 -35.71 44.20
N LYS A 264 2.17 -36.74 43.38
CA LYS A 264 2.43 -36.55 41.95
C LYS A 264 1.16 -35.98 41.34
N ARG A 265 1.26 -34.80 40.72
CA ARG A 265 0.17 -34.24 39.90
C ARG A 265 -0.21 -35.30 38.83
N PRO A 266 -1.50 -35.54 38.60
CA PRO A 266 -1.94 -36.51 37.62
C PRO A 266 -1.50 -36.07 36.21
N ALA A 267 -0.93 -37.00 35.42
CA ALA A 267 -0.22 -36.71 34.17
C ALA A 267 -1.09 -36.10 33.06
N TRP A 268 -2.42 -36.25 33.13
CA TRP A 268 -3.33 -35.72 32.11
C TRP A 268 -3.36 -34.18 32.05
N ILE A 269 -3.05 -33.49 33.16
CA ILE A 269 -2.99 -32.01 33.18
C ILE A 269 -1.78 -31.51 32.38
N SER A 270 -0.67 -32.27 32.36
CA SER A 270 0.47 -31.95 31.51
C SER A 270 0.25 -32.31 30.04
N GLU A 271 -0.47 -33.41 29.73
CA GLU A 271 -0.78 -33.76 28.34
C GLU A 271 -1.79 -32.78 27.71
N ALA A 272 -2.84 -32.39 28.44
CA ALA A 272 -3.82 -31.43 27.93
C ALA A 272 -3.22 -30.03 27.69
N ALA A 273 -2.28 -29.59 28.54
CA ALA A 273 -1.57 -28.33 28.33
C ALA A 273 -0.70 -28.37 27.06
N VAL A 274 -0.01 -29.50 26.82
CA VAL A 274 0.81 -29.68 25.62
C VAL A 274 -0.04 -29.77 24.36
N GLU A 275 -1.20 -30.43 24.39
CA GLU A 275 -2.11 -30.50 23.23
C GLU A 275 -2.69 -29.12 22.86
N ILE A 276 -3.04 -28.29 23.85
CA ILE A 276 -3.54 -26.92 23.60
C ILE A 276 -2.44 -26.05 22.99
N GLU A 277 -1.20 -26.16 23.47
CA GLU A 277 -0.05 -25.45 22.90
C GLU A 277 0.26 -25.90 21.46
N ASP A 278 0.22 -27.20 21.18
CA ASP A 278 0.47 -27.75 19.84
C ASP A 278 -0.60 -27.35 18.82
N VAL A 279 -1.87 -27.28 19.24
CA VAL A 279 -2.97 -26.81 18.36
C VAL A 279 -2.83 -25.32 18.08
N GLY A 280 -2.52 -24.50 19.10
CA GLY A 280 -2.30 -23.07 18.95
C GLY A 280 -1.11 -22.74 18.04
N VAL A 281 0.00 -23.48 18.15
CA VAL A 281 1.18 -23.31 17.29
C VAL A 281 0.87 -23.70 15.84
N LYS A 282 0.12 -24.80 15.61
CA LYS A 282 -0.27 -25.21 14.25
C LYS A 282 -1.20 -24.21 13.57
N GLU A 283 -2.18 -23.65 14.30
CA GLU A 283 -3.04 -22.58 13.77
C GLU A 283 -2.28 -21.30 13.48
N ALA A 284 -1.34 -20.90 14.34
CA ALA A 284 -0.49 -19.73 14.10
C ALA A 284 0.34 -19.89 12.82
N ILE A 285 1.00 -21.04 12.62
CA ILE A 285 1.79 -21.33 11.41
C ILE A 285 0.91 -21.39 10.16
N ALA A 286 -0.30 -21.94 10.26
CA ALA A 286 -1.25 -21.99 9.16
C ALA A 286 -1.76 -20.59 8.77
N SER A 287 -2.02 -19.73 9.77
CA SER A 287 -2.44 -18.34 9.56
C SER A 287 -1.34 -17.52 8.88
N GLU A 288 -0.07 -17.73 9.26
CA GLU A 288 1.07 -17.03 8.70
C GLU A 288 1.38 -17.47 7.26
N ARG A 289 1.22 -18.77 6.95
CA ARG A 289 1.34 -19.28 5.57
C ARG A 289 0.25 -18.77 4.63
N ASN A 290 -0.98 -18.60 5.12
CA ASN A 290 -2.08 -18.07 4.31
C ASN A 290 -2.03 -16.56 4.13
N ALA A 291 -1.31 -15.84 5.00
CA ALA A 291 -1.11 -14.40 4.91
C ALA A 291 0.05 -14.00 3.98
N MET A 292 0.94 -14.92 3.62
CA MET A 292 1.99 -14.62 2.64
C MET A 292 1.43 -14.65 1.21
N PRO A 293 1.56 -13.56 0.44
CA PRO A 293 1.26 -13.58 -0.98
C PRO A 293 2.17 -14.60 -1.69
N PRO A 294 1.67 -15.30 -2.73
CA PRO A 294 2.47 -16.28 -3.47
C PRO A 294 3.74 -15.61 -4.01
N PRO A 295 4.91 -16.29 -3.95
CA PRO A 295 6.16 -15.71 -4.40
C PRO A 295 6.05 -15.34 -5.87
N VAL A 296 6.15 -14.04 -6.15
CA VAL A 296 6.18 -13.49 -7.50
C VAL A 296 7.44 -14.02 -8.18
N ARG A 297 7.26 -14.97 -9.11
CA ARG A 297 8.34 -15.47 -9.95
C ARG A 297 8.73 -14.37 -10.93
N LEU A 298 9.69 -13.54 -10.54
CA LEU A 298 10.33 -12.61 -11.47
C LEU A 298 11.07 -13.42 -12.55
N PRO A 299 10.85 -13.12 -13.85
CA PRO A 299 11.64 -13.73 -14.91
C PRO A 299 13.10 -13.27 -14.78
N VAL A 300 13.99 -14.23 -14.52
CA VAL A 300 15.44 -14.04 -14.51
C VAL A 300 15.88 -13.73 -15.95
N ALA A 301 15.91 -12.44 -16.30
CA ALA A 301 16.62 -11.97 -17.49
C ALA A 301 18.11 -11.92 -17.18
N LEU A 302 18.78 -13.07 -17.39
CA LEU A 302 20.22 -13.17 -17.57
C LEU A 302 20.63 -12.45 -18.86
N GLN A 303 21.16 -11.24 -18.77
CA GLN A 303 22.05 -10.65 -19.79
C GLN A 303 23.11 -9.81 -19.04
N SER A 304 24.19 -10.45 -18.59
CA SER A 304 25.45 -10.57 -19.36
C SER A 304 26.05 -9.23 -19.76
N CYS A 305 26.68 -8.56 -18.79
CA CYS A 305 27.81 -7.67 -19.07
C CYS A 305 28.94 -8.49 -19.71
N ARG A 306 29.39 -8.13 -20.91
CA ARG A 306 30.81 -8.14 -21.31
C ARG A 306 31.03 -7.61 -22.73
N THR A 307 32.17 -6.93 -22.85
CA THR A 307 32.93 -6.49 -24.03
C THR A 307 32.43 -5.30 -24.84
N CYS A 308 33.01 -4.14 -24.55
CA CYS A 308 33.45 -3.19 -25.56
C CYS A 308 34.53 -3.83 -26.45
N PRO A 309 34.60 -3.46 -27.74
CA PRO A 309 35.89 -3.32 -28.40
C PRO A 309 36.08 -1.89 -28.89
N ALA A 310 37.25 -1.37 -28.57
CA ALA A 310 37.84 -0.27 -29.31
C ALA A 310 38.42 -0.80 -30.63
N ASP A 311 38.34 0.06 -31.64
CA ASP A 311 39.38 0.30 -32.63
C ASP A 311 39.32 -0.36 -34.02
N GLN A 312 39.61 0.51 -35.00
CA GLN A 312 40.08 0.32 -36.39
C GLN A 312 39.13 -0.24 -37.47
N GLY A 313 38.70 0.70 -38.32
CA GLY A 313 39.20 0.78 -39.70
C GLY A 313 38.87 -0.37 -40.66
N GLY A 314 38.07 -0.04 -41.67
CA GLY A 314 38.38 -0.48 -43.04
C GLY A 314 37.39 -1.42 -43.72
N ARG A 315 36.88 -0.89 -44.84
CA ARG A 315 36.50 -1.57 -46.09
C ARG A 315 35.22 -2.39 -46.07
N GLY A 316 34.34 -2.00 -46.99
CA GLY A 316 33.01 -2.56 -47.13
C GLY A 316 32.99 -3.98 -47.67
N LEU A 317 31.79 -4.53 -47.68
CA LEU A 317 31.21 -5.45 -48.67
C LEU A 317 29.70 -5.60 -48.33
N PRO A 318 28.87 -6.18 -49.23
CA PRO A 318 27.65 -5.51 -49.66
C PRO A 318 26.37 -5.99 -48.97
N PHE A 319 25.39 -5.11 -49.08
CA PHE A 319 23.97 -5.29 -48.82
C PHE A 319 23.44 -6.54 -49.55
N ARG A 320 22.88 -7.49 -48.79
CA ARG A 320 22.12 -8.63 -49.30
C ARG A 320 20.65 -8.44 -48.89
N GLN A 321 19.79 -8.19 -49.87
CA GLN A 321 18.33 -8.21 -49.72
C GLN A 321 17.85 -9.60 -49.28
N PRO A 322 16.83 -9.69 -48.40
CA PRO A 322 15.89 -10.79 -48.43
C PRO A 322 14.68 -10.42 -49.31
N GLN A 323 14.45 -11.25 -50.33
CA GLN A 323 13.21 -11.28 -51.09
C GLN A 323 12.02 -11.63 -50.18
N GLY A 324 10.86 -11.07 -50.53
CA GLY A 324 9.63 -11.17 -49.76
C GLY A 324 9.00 -12.56 -49.68
N GLY A 325 8.07 -12.65 -48.74
CA GLY A 325 7.11 -13.73 -48.60
C GLY A 325 5.86 -13.18 -47.93
N PHE A 326 4.92 -12.71 -48.73
CA PHE A 326 3.55 -12.42 -48.32
C PHE A 326 2.87 -13.73 -47.90
N GLY A 327 2.44 -13.80 -46.64
CA GLY A 327 1.60 -14.86 -46.11
C GLY A 327 0.64 -14.25 -45.11
N ALA A 328 -0.53 -13.88 -45.59
CA ALA A 328 -1.61 -13.35 -44.77
C ALA A 328 -2.15 -14.44 -43.83
N ASP A 329 -2.07 -14.21 -42.53
CA ASP A 329 -2.89 -14.93 -41.55
C ASP A 329 -3.41 -13.91 -40.52
N ARG A 330 -4.53 -13.28 -40.88
CA ARG A 330 -5.31 -12.42 -39.98
C ARG A 330 -6.00 -13.32 -38.95
N ARG A 331 -5.39 -13.51 -37.78
CA ARG A 331 -6.14 -13.85 -36.57
C ARG A 331 -6.32 -12.60 -35.72
N PRO A 332 -7.54 -12.25 -35.27
CA PRO A 332 -7.74 -11.15 -34.35
C PRO A 332 -7.08 -11.47 -33.01
N PRO A 333 -6.49 -10.49 -32.31
CA PRO A 333 -6.01 -10.69 -30.96
C PRO A 333 -7.20 -11.01 -30.05
N ARG A 334 -7.10 -12.12 -29.31
CA ARG A 334 -7.96 -12.41 -28.17
C ARG A 334 -7.90 -11.23 -27.20
N GLN A 335 -9.06 -10.65 -26.90
CA GLN A 335 -9.21 -9.73 -25.78
C GLN A 335 -8.76 -10.46 -24.51
N MET A 336 -7.66 -9.99 -23.91
CA MET A 336 -7.36 -10.30 -22.52
C MET A 336 -8.19 -9.34 -21.68
N GLU A 337 -9.25 -9.87 -21.07
CA GLU A 337 -9.98 -9.22 -20.00
C GLU A 337 -9.01 -8.91 -18.86
N THR A 338 -8.68 -7.64 -18.69
CA THR A 338 -7.96 -7.15 -17.52
C THR A 338 -8.90 -7.17 -16.32
N ASN A 339 -8.94 -8.29 -15.61
CA ASN A 339 -9.42 -8.35 -14.23
C ASN A 339 -8.38 -7.68 -13.32
N ILE A 340 -8.36 -6.35 -13.31
CA ILE A 340 -7.67 -5.51 -12.33
C ILE A 340 -8.70 -4.60 -11.67
N GLU A 341 -9.75 -5.21 -11.12
CA GLU A 341 -10.67 -4.55 -10.20
C GLU A 341 -10.80 -5.43 -8.96
N LYS A 342 -9.81 -5.38 -8.06
CA LYS A 342 -9.89 -5.86 -6.66
C LYS A 342 -8.59 -5.59 -5.90
N ALA A 343 -8.17 -4.32 -5.82
CA ALA A 343 -7.12 -3.93 -4.85
C ALA A 343 -7.17 -2.46 -4.41
N GLN A 344 -8.31 -1.76 -4.60
CA GLN A 344 -8.49 -0.42 -4.07
C GLN A 344 -9.58 -0.44 -3.00
N ALA A 345 -9.24 -1.00 -1.85
CA ALA A 345 -10.00 -0.82 -0.63
C ALA A 345 -9.05 -0.50 0.51
N THR A 346 -9.25 0.69 1.09
CA THR A 346 -8.91 1.04 2.47
C THR A 346 -7.49 1.58 2.73
N ILE A 347 -7.27 2.86 2.44
CA ILE A 347 -6.67 3.81 3.40
C ILE A 347 -7.37 5.17 3.23
N GLN A 348 -8.52 5.38 3.90
CA GLN A 348 -9.03 6.73 4.12
C GLN A 348 -8.26 7.35 5.29
N ILE A 349 -7.14 7.99 5.00
CA ILE A 349 -6.58 8.99 5.93
C ILE A 349 -7.57 10.15 5.95
N ARG A 350 -8.31 10.27 7.06
CA ARG A 350 -9.05 11.49 7.41
C ARG A 350 -8.07 12.66 7.45
N ARG A 351 -7.95 13.40 6.34
CA ARG A 351 -7.38 14.75 6.39
C ARG A 351 -8.29 15.61 7.28
N PRO A 352 -7.75 16.31 8.29
CA PRO A 352 -8.54 17.30 9.01
C PRO A 352 -9.00 18.37 8.02
N GLN A 353 -10.31 18.63 8.01
CA GLN A 353 -10.90 19.75 7.28
C GLN A 353 -10.25 21.05 7.77
N PRO A 354 -9.72 21.91 6.88
CA PRO A 354 -9.31 23.24 7.27
C PRO A 354 -10.56 24.02 7.70
N GLU A 355 -10.50 24.62 8.90
CA GLU A 355 -11.58 25.49 9.37
C GLU A 355 -11.89 26.59 8.34
N PRO A 356 -13.18 26.96 8.18
CA PRO A 356 -13.55 28.07 7.31
C PRO A 356 -12.91 29.35 7.85
N SER A 357 -11.85 29.77 7.18
CA SER A 357 -11.16 31.02 7.42
C SER A 357 -12.20 32.14 7.23
N ARG A 358 -12.57 32.81 8.33
CA ARG A 358 -13.47 33.97 8.30
C ARG A 358 -12.90 35.00 7.34
N GLY A 359 -13.53 35.11 6.17
CA GLY A 359 -13.16 36.05 5.13
C GLY A 359 -13.15 37.48 5.66
N ARG A 360 -11.94 38.03 5.83
CA ARG A 360 -11.76 39.48 5.93
C ARG A 360 -12.09 40.05 4.55
N ARG A 361 -13.25 40.70 4.47
CA ARG A 361 -13.71 41.46 3.31
C ARG A 361 -12.77 42.65 3.11
N VAL A 362 -11.72 42.47 2.31
CA VAL A 362 -10.88 43.58 1.85
C VAL A 362 -11.67 44.27 0.74
N GLN A 363 -12.20 45.45 1.04
CA GLN A 363 -12.73 46.36 0.03
C GLN A 363 -11.54 46.84 -0.80
N GLY A 364 -11.41 46.32 -2.02
CA GLY A 364 -10.54 46.91 -3.03
C GLY A 364 -11.12 48.26 -3.51
N PRO A 365 -10.27 49.21 -3.89
CA PRO A 365 -10.72 50.52 -4.39
C PRO A 365 -11.48 50.37 -5.70
N LYS A 366 -12.61 51.08 -5.79
CA LYS A 366 -13.38 51.25 -7.03
C LYS A 366 -12.50 51.99 -8.04
N GLU A 367 -11.95 51.28 -9.00
CA GLU A 367 -11.39 51.89 -10.20
C GLU A 367 -12.53 52.36 -11.11
N THR A 368 -12.74 53.67 -11.11
CA THR A 368 -13.42 54.39 -12.17
C THR A 368 -12.50 54.44 -13.38
N TRP A 369 -12.77 53.63 -14.41
CA TRP A 369 -12.35 53.95 -15.76
C TRP A 369 -13.55 54.46 -16.54
N GLY A 370 -13.64 55.79 -16.54
CA GLY A 370 -14.43 56.55 -17.50
C GLY A 370 -13.85 56.37 -18.90
N GLY A 371 -14.69 56.69 -19.88
CA GLY A 371 -14.52 56.29 -21.25
C GLY A 371 -13.33 56.90 -21.98
N PHE A 372 -13.03 56.29 -23.11
CA PHE A 372 -12.54 56.95 -24.29
C PHE A 372 -13.30 56.38 -25.50
N ASN A 373 -13.68 57.31 -26.38
CA ASN A 373 -14.42 57.25 -27.64
C ASN A 373 -14.52 55.92 -28.39
#